data_AF-A0AAU1RJF4-F1
#
_entry.id   AF-A0AAU1RJF4-F1
#
_cell.length_a   1.000
_cell.length_b   1.000
_cell.length_c   1.000
_cell.angle_alpha   90.00
_cell.angle_beta   90.00
_cell.angle_gamma   90.00
#
_symmetry.space_group_name_H-M   'P 1'
#
loop_
_entity.id
_entity.type
_entity.pdbx_description
1 polymer ?
#
loop_
_entity_poly.entity_id
_entity_poly.type
_entity_poly.pdbx_seq_one_letter_code
_entity_poly.pdbx_strand_id
1 'polypeptide(L)'
;MKNAPAVAVGPPEDSGLRKVLINGKPVGEARSPEELQKVLCQAGLTFEDDIHWLGGDNTVWPGRSPLRHITGIAVAAGLLGTACVLAGIGIKDAADALSFAGRMAGFLLLTLALVELLGLLAAIAYWGRWRMAKSGPVVLLGVSVAFAVSSGLLLMHIHYRWHPWYMMIWIALALWSFWALWVLAWRDRVWKGLRYPGRIAIGAIVSSLLVVINLGYGLVYAPSVAQPLVQSTAEFGTPSLDKSGEMYLRVRLHIKNAGQVPVYVLGSIYWIKVRIAKDPKDEYRVIKPGEFIEPPGRTLVPGEEYSIDVVAEILHPDKLNHEAVRVETQTYVIRKDRLTMTADYEASEKGREELKKEGKDKDPPGPADPYIRYQSGISSSTQLLNVTRGWERVTVWWVYAKGAPDLFVDVSRRGEKKIFKPDLKHGEDWYGLAFVRGSIAETPFAELMRKAQAQRPLP
;
A
#
# COMPACT_ATOMS: atom_id res chain seq x y z
N MET A 1 44.26 -43.14 54.80
CA MET A 1 44.22 -42.49 53.48
C MET A 1 43.02 -41.55 53.46
N LYS A 2 43.24 -40.23 53.29
CA LYS A 2 42.14 -39.25 53.20
C LYS A 2 41.44 -39.48 51.86
N ASN A 3 40.14 -39.73 51.89
CA ASN A 3 39.33 -39.88 50.67
C ASN A 3 39.44 -38.59 49.85
N ALA A 4 40.05 -38.67 48.67
CA ALA A 4 40.07 -37.55 47.74
C ALA A 4 38.62 -37.19 47.38
N PRO A 5 38.27 -35.89 47.30
CA PRO A 5 36.93 -35.46 46.96
C PRO A 5 36.59 -35.88 45.52
N ALA A 6 35.50 -36.63 45.36
CA ALA A 6 35.08 -37.11 44.06
C ALA A 6 34.37 -35.99 43.30
N VAL A 7 35.01 -35.44 42.27
CA VAL A 7 34.42 -34.45 41.37
C VAL A 7 33.82 -35.16 40.16
N ALA A 8 32.53 -34.97 39.93
CA ALA A 8 31.85 -35.48 38.75
C ALA A 8 31.29 -34.33 37.91
N VAL A 9 31.64 -34.29 36.64
CA VAL A 9 31.11 -33.33 35.68
C VAL A 9 30.08 -34.03 34.80
N GLY A 10 28.83 -33.63 34.93
CA GLY A 10 27.69 -34.17 34.20
C GLY A 10 27.79 -34.01 32.68
N PRO A 11 26.93 -34.71 31.92
CA PRO A 11 26.82 -34.52 30.49
C PRO A 11 26.38 -33.08 30.19
N PRO A 12 26.73 -32.55 29.01
CA PRO A 12 26.23 -31.24 28.61
C PRO A 12 24.70 -31.29 28.51
N GLU A 13 24.03 -30.45 29.29
CA GLU A 13 22.59 -30.25 29.20
C GLU A 13 22.22 -29.63 27.84
N ASP A 14 20.92 -29.67 27.47
CA ASP A 14 20.36 -28.96 26.29
C ASP A 14 20.80 -27.47 26.28
N SER A 15 21.08 -26.93 27.46
CA SER A 15 21.49 -25.55 27.74
C SER A 15 22.99 -25.27 27.45
N GLY A 16 23.76 -26.33 27.17
CA GLY A 16 25.20 -26.32 26.99
C GLY A 16 25.96 -26.03 28.28
N LEU A 17 25.43 -26.44 29.44
CA LEU A 17 26.15 -26.43 30.72
C LEU A 17 26.40 -27.86 31.15
N ARG A 18 27.51 -28.08 31.84
CA ARG A 18 27.75 -29.32 32.56
C ARG A 18 27.54 -29.05 34.05
N LYS A 19 26.65 -29.82 34.68
CA LYS A 19 26.48 -29.78 36.14
C LYS A 19 27.73 -30.32 36.82
N VAL A 20 28.26 -29.57 37.77
CA VAL A 20 29.43 -29.94 38.55
C VAL A 20 28.97 -30.45 39.91
N LEU A 21 29.24 -31.72 40.16
CA LEU A 21 28.93 -32.41 41.40
C LEU A 21 30.23 -32.63 42.17
N ILE A 22 30.27 -32.25 43.44
CA ILE A 22 31.41 -32.54 44.33
C ILE A 22 30.88 -33.41 45.46
N ASN A 23 31.46 -34.60 45.63
CA ASN A 23 30.98 -35.62 46.58
C ASN A 23 29.47 -35.91 46.42
N GLY A 24 29.00 -35.95 45.17
CA GLY A 24 27.59 -36.20 44.83
C GLY A 24 26.63 -35.02 45.04
N LYS A 25 27.09 -33.86 45.54
CA LYS A 25 26.25 -32.66 45.71
C LYS A 25 26.47 -31.67 44.57
N PRO A 26 25.42 -31.05 44.01
CA PRO A 26 25.57 -30.02 42.99
C PRO A 26 26.19 -28.77 43.60
N VAL A 27 27.36 -28.37 43.09
CA VAL A 27 28.11 -27.20 43.57
C VAL A 27 28.06 -26.06 42.57
N GLY A 28 27.90 -26.35 41.28
CA GLY A 28 27.74 -25.33 40.26
C GLY A 28 27.53 -25.91 38.88
N GLU A 29 27.62 -25.05 37.87
CA GLU A 29 27.51 -25.41 36.46
C GLU A 29 28.62 -24.70 35.69
N ALA A 30 29.22 -25.37 34.69
CA ALA A 30 30.33 -24.82 33.90
C ALA A 30 30.15 -25.03 32.39
N ARG A 31 30.51 -24.03 31.58
CA ARG A 31 30.52 -24.09 30.09
C ARG A 31 31.90 -24.24 29.48
N SER A 32 32.94 -23.89 30.23
CA SER A 32 34.32 -23.87 29.77
C SER A 32 35.25 -24.41 30.86
N PRO A 33 36.49 -24.79 30.50
CA PRO A 33 37.51 -25.15 31.47
C PRO A 33 37.74 -24.03 32.50
N GLU A 34 37.75 -22.77 32.07
CA GLU A 34 37.97 -21.60 32.95
C GLU A 34 36.85 -21.42 33.97
N GLU A 35 35.59 -21.64 33.57
CA GLU A 35 34.46 -21.59 34.49
C GLU A 35 34.47 -22.77 35.46
N LEU A 36 34.79 -23.97 34.96
CA LEU A 36 34.94 -25.14 35.83
C LEU A 36 36.06 -24.91 36.83
N GLN A 37 37.19 -24.34 36.42
CA GLN A 37 38.28 -23.97 37.30
C GLN A 37 37.83 -22.96 38.37
N LYS A 38 37.04 -21.94 38.00
CA LYS A 38 36.48 -21.00 39.00
C LYS A 38 35.57 -21.70 40.01
N VAL A 39 34.69 -22.60 39.55
CA VAL A 39 33.78 -23.36 40.43
C VAL A 39 34.59 -24.28 41.37
N LEU A 40 35.63 -24.94 40.84
CA LEU A 40 36.52 -25.80 41.63
C LEU A 40 37.34 -25.00 42.65
N CYS A 41 37.92 -23.86 42.25
CA CYS A 41 38.66 -22.98 43.16
C CYS A 41 37.77 -22.44 44.29
N GLN A 42 36.51 -22.10 43.99
CA GLN A 42 35.54 -21.70 45.03
C GLN A 42 35.24 -22.82 46.03
N ALA A 43 35.37 -24.08 45.61
CA ALA A 43 35.23 -25.26 46.44
C ALA A 43 36.55 -25.72 47.09
N GLY A 44 37.65 -24.99 46.88
CA GLY A 44 38.98 -25.34 47.42
C GLY A 44 39.67 -26.50 46.69
N LEU A 45 39.26 -26.82 45.46
CA LEU A 45 39.82 -27.89 44.62
C LEU A 45 40.64 -27.33 43.46
N THR A 46 41.57 -28.13 42.94
CA THR A 46 42.35 -27.78 41.75
C THR A 46 41.86 -28.56 40.53
N PHE A 47 42.23 -28.09 39.34
CA PHE A 47 41.89 -28.78 38.08
C PHE A 47 42.70 -30.08 37.87
N GLU A 48 43.66 -30.35 38.75
CA GLU A 48 44.54 -31.53 38.75
C GLU A 48 43.96 -32.70 39.56
N ASP A 49 42.91 -32.45 40.35
CA ASP A 49 42.15 -33.49 41.05
C ASP A 49 41.43 -34.42 40.04
N ASP A 50 41.20 -35.67 40.42
CA ASP A 50 40.64 -36.71 39.53
C ASP A 50 39.17 -36.41 39.18
N ILE A 51 38.93 -35.78 38.02
CA ILE A 51 37.60 -35.36 37.55
C ILE A 51 36.97 -36.49 36.74
N HIS A 52 35.89 -37.06 37.26
CA HIS A 52 35.05 -38.00 36.52
C HIS A 52 34.11 -37.28 35.55
N TRP A 53 34.31 -37.49 34.26
CA TRP A 53 33.44 -36.97 33.21
C TRP A 53 32.31 -37.94 32.91
N LEU A 54 31.07 -37.50 33.09
CA LEU A 54 29.87 -38.23 32.70
C LEU A 54 29.44 -37.73 31.32
N GLY A 55 29.50 -38.58 30.29
CA GLY A 55 29.01 -38.26 28.93
C GLY A 55 29.94 -37.39 28.06
N GLY A 56 31.25 -37.60 28.15
CA GLY A 56 32.27 -36.99 27.28
C GLY A 56 33.62 -36.87 28.01
N ASP A 57 34.56 -36.11 27.44
CA ASP A 57 35.85 -35.79 28.07
C ASP A 57 36.02 -34.26 28.25
N ASN A 58 37.21 -33.84 28.72
CA ASN A 58 37.58 -32.44 28.90
C ASN A 58 37.77 -31.66 27.59
N THR A 59 37.61 -32.28 26.42
CA THR A 59 37.74 -31.63 25.11
C THR A 59 36.36 -31.21 24.57
N VAL A 60 35.30 -31.90 24.99
CA VAL A 60 33.93 -31.64 24.56
C VAL A 60 33.26 -30.59 25.46
N TRP A 61 33.57 -29.32 25.21
CA TRP A 61 32.92 -28.19 25.90
C TRP A 61 31.84 -27.53 25.04
N PRO A 62 30.59 -27.45 25.54
CA PRO A 62 29.50 -26.78 24.82
C PRO A 62 29.74 -25.27 24.57
N GLY A 63 30.67 -24.63 25.30
CA GLY A 63 31.04 -23.22 25.12
C GLY A 63 31.92 -22.91 23.90
N ARG A 64 32.53 -23.92 23.25
CA ARG A 64 33.54 -23.72 22.18
C ARG A 64 33.05 -24.05 20.77
N SER A 65 31.74 -24.08 20.53
CA SER A 65 31.24 -24.27 19.18
C SER A 65 31.20 -22.90 18.47
N PRO A 66 32.13 -22.56 17.54
CA PRO A 66 32.04 -21.34 16.75
C PRO A 66 30.68 -21.22 16.06
N LEU A 67 30.06 -22.36 15.73
CA LEU A 67 28.69 -22.43 15.20
C LEU A 67 27.65 -21.78 16.12
N ARG A 68 27.77 -21.90 17.44
CA ARG A 68 26.80 -21.29 18.37
C ARG A 68 26.87 -19.76 18.34
N HIS A 69 28.07 -19.20 18.27
CA HIS A 69 28.26 -17.76 18.16
C HIS A 69 27.80 -17.24 16.79
N ILE A 70 28.13 -17.96 15.71
CA ILE A 70 27.67 -17.63 14.36
C ILE A 70 26.14 -17.65 14.30
N THR A 71 25.49 -18.66 14.87
CA THR A 71 24.02 -18.73 14.95
C THR A 71 23.46 -17.55 15.73
N GLY A 72 24.00 -17.24 16.91
CA GLY A 72 23.53 -16.11 17.70
C GLY A 72 23.66 -14.77 16.96
N ILE A 73 24.78 -14.55 16.28
CA ILE A 73 25.01 -13.35 15.45
C ILE A 73 24.03 -13.31 14.27
N ALA A 74 23.83 -14.43 13.57
CA ALA A 74 22.91 -14.51 12.44
C ALA A 74 21.45 -14.28 12.86
N VAL A 75 21.04 -14.79 14.03
CA VAL A 75 19.71 -14.53 14.58
C VAL A 75 19.56 -13.06 14.99
N ALA A 76 20.56 -12.51 15.69
CA ALA A 76 20.55 -11.10 16.07
C ALA A 76 20.50 -10.17 14.83
N ALA A 77 21.30 -10.44 13.81
CA ALA A 77 21.34 -9.64 12.59
C ALA A 77 20.00 -9.64 11.84
N GLY A 78 19.34 -10.79 11.74
CA GLY A 78 18.04 -10.85 11.07
C GLY A 78 16.93 -10.17 11.87
N LEU A 79 16.90 -10.31 13.20
CA LEU A 79 15.96 -9.58 14.08
C LEU A 79 16.16 -8.06 13.99
N LEU A 80 17.41 -7.60 13.89
CA LEU A 80 17.71 -6.19 13.68
C LEU A 80 17.26 -5.75 12.28
N GLY A 81 17.49 -6.57 11.25
CA GLY A 81 17.04 -6.32 9.88
C GLY A 81 15.53 -6.18 9.78
N THR A 82 14.77 -7.12 10.37
CA THR A 82 13.30 -7.05 10.44
C THR A 82 12.83 -5.84 11.22
N ALA A 83 13.42 -5.56 12.39
CA ALA A 83 13.09 -4.38 13.18
C ALA A 83 13.29 -3.07 12.40
N CYS A 84 14.40 -2.90 11.70
CA CYS A 84 14.69 -1.70 10.90
C CYS A 84 13.68 -1.51 9.77
N VAL A 85 13.33 -2.59 9.07
CA VAL A 85 12.35 -2.54 7.98
C VAL A 85 10.95 -2.21 8.51
N LEU A 86 10.52 -2.89 9.59
CA LEU A 86 9.24 -2.64 10.25
C LEU A 86 9.14 -1.22 10.79
N ALA A 87 10.19 -0.72 11.44
CA ALA A 87 10.25 0.65 11.94
C ALA A 87 10.21 1.65 10.78
N GLY A 88 10.96 1.44 9.71
CA GLY A 88 10.96 2.34 8.55
C GLY A 88 9.59 2.48 7.88
N ILE A 89 8.85 1.37 7.76
CA ILE A 89 7.47 1.40 7.25
C ILE A 89 6.53 2.01 8.30
N GLY A 90 6.63 1.56 9.55
CA GLY A 90 5.77 1.98 10.65
C GLY A 90 5.84 3.47 10.97
N ILE A 91 7.03 4.09 10.94
CA ILE A 91 7.21 5.53 11.15
C ILE A 91 6.47 6.33 10.08
N LYS A 92 6.67 5.97 8.80
CA LYS A 92 6.01 6.63 7.67
C LYS A 92 4.50 6.47 7.72
N ASP A 93 4.01 5.27 8.04
CA ASP A 93 2.57 5.02 8.14
C ASP A 93 1.93 5.72 9.34
N ALA A 94 2.59 5.74 10.50
CA ALA A 94 2.09 6.44 11.67
C ALA A 94 2.00 7.96 11.46
N ALA A 95 2.97 8.54 10.74
CA ALA A 95 3.05 9.97 10.51
C ALA A 95 2.21 10.45 9.31
N ASP A 96 2.37 9.79 8.16
CA ASP A 96 1.95 10.32 6.86
C ASP A 96 0.74 9.60 6.25
N ALA A 97 0.24 8.51 6.87
CA ALA A 97 -0.90 7.80 6.29
C ALA A 97 -2.16 8.68 6.24
N LEU A 98 -2.87 8.58 5.11
CA LEU A 98 -4.06 9.37 4.81
C LEU A 98 -5.29 8.95 5.61
N SER A 99 -5.31 7.71 6.10
CA SER A 99 -6.44 7.14 6.82
C SER A 99 -6.09 6.76 8.26
N PHE A 100 -7.08 6.80 9.14
CA PHE A 100 -6.93 6.34 10.52
C PHE A 100 -6.46 4.88 10.61
N ALA A 101 -7.03 4.00 9.77
CA ALA A 101 -6.62 2.61 9.71
C ALA A 101 -5.15 2.45 9.30
N GLY A 102 -4.68 3.25 8.33
CA GLY A 102 -3.27 3.28 7.93
C GLY A 102 -2.35 3.70 9.07
N ARG A 103 -2.70 4.75 9.82
CA ARG A 103 -1.93 5.19 11.00
C ARG A 103 -1.88 4.12 12.09
N MET A 104 -3.01 3.47 12.35
CA MET A 104 -3.09 2.35 13.30
C MET A 104 -2.22 1.16 12.88
N ALA A 105 -2.18 0.85 11.59
CA ALA A 105 -1.26 -0.15 11.05
C ALA A 105 0.20 0.27 11.26
N GLY A 106 0.53 1.54 11.04
CA GLY A 106 1.85 2.10 11.34
C GLY A 106 2.28 1.89 12.80
N PHE A 107 1.42 2.26 13.76
CA PHE A 107 1.68 2.03 15.19
C PHE A 107 1.83 0.54 15.55
N LEU A 108 1.05 -0.34 14.90
CA LEU A 108 1.21 -1.77 15.09
C LEU A 108 2.57 -2.25 14.57
N LEU A 109 3.01 -1.82 13.38
CA LEU A 109 4.33 -2.18 12.85
C LEU A 109 5.45 -1.67 13.75
N LEU A 110 5.32 -0.49 14.35
CA LEU A 110 6.26 0.02 15.37
C LEU A 110 6.28 -0.85 16.63
N THR A 111 5.11 -1.32 17.08
CA THR A 111 5.01 -2.24 18.22
C THR A 111 5.70 -3.56 17.91
N LEU A 112 5.51 -4.10 16.70
CA LEU A 112 6.20 -5.31 16.26
C LEU A 112 7.71 -5.08 16.17
N ALA A 113 8.17 -3.94 15.66
CA ALA A 113 9.59 -3.58 15.65
C ALA A 113 10.18 -3.54 17.07
N LEU A 114 9.43 -3.05 18.06
CA LEU A 114 9.85 -3.09 19.47
C LEU A 114 9.96 -4.54 19.98
N VAL A 115 9.01 -5.42 19.62
CA VAL A 115 9.07 -6.85 19.96
C VAL A 115 10.32 -7.50 19.34
N GLU A 116 10.65 -7.18 18.09
CA GLU A 116 11.89 -7.64 17.42
C GLU A 116 13.15 -7.15 18.17
N LEU A 117 13.19 -5.89 18.60
CA LEU A 117 14.30 -5.35 19.40
C LEU A 117 14.44 -6.03 20.76
N LEU A 118 13.33 -6.36 21.42
CA LEU A 118 13.34 -7.17 22.65
C LEU A 118 13.83 -8.59 22.36
N GLY A 119 13.42 -9.17 21.23
CA GLY A 119 13.95 -10.44 20.72
C GLY A 119 15.45 -10.39 20.47
N LEU A 120 15.96 -9.30 19.89
CA LEU A 120 17.38 -9.07 19.64
C LEU A 120 18.18 -9.03 20.95
N LEU A 121 17.73 -8.23 21.93
CA LEU A 121 18.36 -8.18 23.26
C LEU A 121 18.33 -9.55 23.94
N ALA A 122 17.21 -10.27 23.81
CA ALA A 122 17.09 -11.62 24.32
C ALA A 122 18.02 -12.61 23.58
N ALA A 123 18.28 -12.42 22.29
CA ALA A 123 19.20 -13.26 21.52
C ALA A 123 20.64 -13.05 21.99
N ILE A 124 21.04 -11.80 22.18
CA ILE A 124 22.34 -11.44 22.76
C ILE A 124 22.48 -12.03 24.16
N ALA A 125 21.43 -12.02 24.97
CA ALA A 125 21.42 -12.65 26.29
C ALA A 125 21.46 -14.19 26.22
N TYR A 126 20.69 -14.80 25.32
CA TYR A 126 20.54 -16.25 25.20
C TYR A 126 21.82 -16.94 24.68
N TRP A 127 22.47 -16.34 23.68
CA TRP A 127 23.73 -16.84 23.11
C TRP A 127 24.99 -16.17 23.67
N GLY A 128 24.86 -15.06 24.39
CA GLY A 128 25.96 -14.37 25.06
C GLY A 128 26.17 -14.79 26.51
N ARG A 129 26.87 -13.94 27.27
CA ARG A 129 27.27 -14.22 28.67
C ARG A 129 26.16 -13.98 29.69
N TRP A 130 25.07 -13.28 29.33
CA TRP A 130 24.08 -12.75 30.27
C TRP A 130 22.82 -13.63 30.29
N ARG A 131 22.74 -14.59 31.22
CA ARG A 131 21.65 -15.57 31.22
C ARG A 131 20.42 -15.10 32.00
N MET A 132 19.42 -14.56 31.29
CA MET A 132 18.08 -14.40 31.84
C MET A 132 17.26 -15.66 31.59
N ALA A 133 16.55 -16.17 32.61
CA ALA A 133 15.75 -17.39 32.53
C ALA A 133 14.66 -17.35 31.43
N LYS A 134 14.26 -16.15 31.00
CA LYS A 134 13.21 -15.92 30.00
C LYS A 134 13.73 -15.55 28.60
N SER A 135 15.05 -15.57 28.36
CA SER A 135 15.60 -15.09 27.07
C SER A 135 15.17 -15.97 25.88
N GLY A 136 15.25 -17.29 26.00
CA GLY A 136 14.88 -18.23 24.92
C GLY A 136 13.46 -18.02 24.39
N PRO A 137 12.41 -18.04 25.24
CA PRO A 137 11.04 -17.77 24.79
C PRO A 137 10.84 -16.41 24.13
N VAL A 138 11.53 -15.37 24.60
CA VAL A 138 11.43 -14.02 24.02
C VAL A 138 12.07 -13.98 22.62
N VAL A 139 13.21 -14.64 22.42
CA VAL A 139 13.81 -14.80 21.07
C VAL A 139 12.85 -15.56 20.16
N LEU A 140 12.27 -16.67 20.64
CA LEU A 140 11.33 -17.46 19.86
C LEU A 140 10.12 -16.64 19.42
N LEU A 141 9.59 -15.79 20.30
CA LEU A 141 8.50 -14.88 19.99
C LEU A 141 8.91 -13.89 18.89
N GLY A 142 10.06 -13.23 19.03
CA GLY A 142 10.58 -12.30 18.03
C GLY A 142 10.73 -12.96 16.65
N VAL A 143 11.42 -14.09 16.57
CA VAL A 143 11.59 -14.81 15.29
C VAL A 143 10.24 -15.28 14.71
N SER A 144 9.26 -15.63 15.54
CA SER A 144 7.91 -15.98 15.06
C SER A 144 7.18 -14.79 14.46
N VAL A 145 7.31 -13.60 15.06
CA VAL A 145 6.76 -12.35 14.53
C VAL A 145 7.43 -12.02 13.19
N ALA A 146 8.76 -12.06 13.13
CA ALA A 146 9.53 -11.88 11.90
C ALA A 146 9.06 -12.82 10.77
N PHE A 147 8.82 -14.10 11.08
CA PHE A 147 8.33 -15.07 10.11
C PHE A 147 6.91 -14.73 9.62
N ALA A 148 6.00 -14.42 10.54
CA ALA A 148 4.61 -14.07 10.21
C ALA A 148 4.53 -12.80 9.34
N VAL A 149 5.27 -11.75 9.71
CA VAL A 149 5.35 -10.49 8.96
C VAL A 149 5.97 -10.74 7.58
N SER A 150 7.13 -11.39 7.51
CA SER A 150 7.83 -11.62 6.24
C SER A 150 7.00 -12.46 5.28
N SER A 151 6.30 -13.48 5.80
CA SER A 151 5.38 -14.30 5.01
C SER A 151 4.16 -13.51 4.54
N GLY A 152 3.55 -12.69 5.40
CA GLY A 152 2.43 -11.83 5.04
C GLY A 152 2.80 -10.83 3.94
N LEU A 153 3.96 -10.17 4.07
CA LEU A 153 4.47 -9.23 3.06
C LEU A 153 4.83 -9.94 1.75
N LEU A 154 5.41 -11.14 1.82
CA LEU A 154 5.67 -11.96 0.64
C LEU A 154 4.36 -12.34 -0.08
N LEU A 155 3.33 -12.76 0.65
CA LEU A 155 2.01 -13.08 0.08
C LEU A 155 1.37 -11.86 -0.59
N MET A 156 1.44 -10.68 0.05
CA MET A 156 1.01 -9.43 -0.58
C MET A 156 1.78 -9.18 -1.87
N HIS A 157 3.11 -9.34 -1.86
CA HIS A 157 3.95 -9.12 -3.03
C HIS A 157 3.65 -10.08 -4.18
N ILE A 158 3.38 -11.36 -3.88
CA ILE A 158 2.96 -12.37 -4.86
C ILE A 158 1.62 -11.99 -5.49
N HIS A 159 0.68 -11.50 -4.68
CA HIS A 159 -0.62 -11.04 -5.16
C HIS A 159 -0.48 -9.82 -6.08
N TYR A 160 0.36 -8.85 -5.70
CA TYR A 160 0.55 -7.61 -6.46
C TYR A 160 1.52 -7.74 -7.64
N ARG A 161 2.36 -8.77 -7.74
CA ARG A 161 3.29 -8.98 -8.87
C ARG A 161 4.13 -7.74 -9.22
N TRP A 162 4.72 -7.07 -8.23
CA TRP A 162 5.56 -5.88 -8.43
C TRP A 162 7.04 -6.15 -8.14
N HIS A 163 7.92 -5.24 -8.57
CA HIS A 163 9.40 -5.19 -8.46
C HIS A 163 10.14 -6.38 -7.79
N PRO A 164 11.07 -7.07 -8.49
CA PRO A 164 11.71 -8.28 -7.98
C PRO A 164 12.59 -8.07 -6.74
N TRP A 165 13.14 -6.87 -6.50
CA TRP A 165 14.11 -6.71 -5.40
C TRP A 165 13.47 -6.74 -4.00
N TYR A 166 12.32 -6.08 -3.79
CA TYR A 166 11.61 -6.16 -2.51
C TYR A 166 11.16 -7.60 -2.25
N MET A 167 10.72 -8.31 -3.30
CA MET A 167 10.38 -9.73 -3.22
C MET A 167 11.55 -10.56 -2.70
N MET A 168 12.78 -10.31 -3.19
CA MET A 168 13.97 -11.01 -2.72
C MET A 168 14.27 -10.75 -1.25
N ILE A 169 14.04 -9.52 -0.76
CA ILE A 169 14.19 -9.20 0.68
C ILE A 169 13.19 -10.02 1.49
N TRP A 170 11.92 -10.07 1.08
CA TRP A 170 10.90 -10.84 1.81
C TRP A 170 11.15 -12.35 1.77
N ILE A 171 11.61 -12.89 0.64
CA ILE A 171 12.04 -14.30 0.52
C ILE A 171 13.22 -14.57 1.47
N ALA A 172 14.24 -13.70 1.46
CA ALA A 172 15.42 -13.87 2.31
C ALA A 172 15.04 -13.83 3.80
N LEU A 173 14.19 -12.88 4.21
CA LEU A 173 13.71 -12.77 5.60
C LEU A 173 12.80 -13.94 5.99
N ALA A 174 11.93 -14.43 5.10
CA ALA A 174 11.08 -15.58 5.36
C ALA A 174 11.91 -16.88 5.50
N LEU A 175 12.89 -17.10 4.63
CA LEU A 175 13.81 -18.24 4.71
C LEU A 175 14.69 -18.17 5.95
N TRP A 176 15.24 -16.99 6.26
CA TRP A 176 16.05 -16.77 7.46
C TRP A 176 15.23 -17.02 8.74
N SER A 177 14.03 -16.47 8.83
CA SER A 177 13.18 -16.64 10.02
C SER A 177 12.68 -18.08 10.15
N PHE A 178 12.38 -18.76 9.05
CA PHE A 178 12.10 -20.20 9.06
C PHE A 178 13.28 -21.03 9.57
N TRP A 179 14.50 -20.73 9.11
CA TRP A 179 15.73 -21.37 9.59
C TRP A 179 15.96 -21.10 11.08
N ALA A 180 15.82 -19.85 11.52
CA ALA A 180 15.99 -19.47 12.92
C ALA A 180 14.95 -20.14 13.82
N LEU A 181 13.69 -20.22 13.36
CA LEU A 181 12.66 -21.01 14.01
C LEU A 181 13.11 -22.46 14.12
N TRP A 182 13.48 -23.11 13.02
CA TRP A 182 13.93 -24.50 13.01
C TRP A 182 15.07 -24.77 14.01
N VAL A 183 16.05 -23.87 14.10
CA VAL A 183 17.15 -23.99 15.07
C VAL A 183 16.66 -23.88 16.52
N LEU A 184 15.90 -22.84 16.85
CA LEU A 184 15.37 -22.62 18.20
C LEU A 184 14.41 -23.73 18.65
N ALA A 185 13.60 -24.15 17.70
CA ALA A 185 12.61 -25.19 17.80
C ALA A 185 13.28 -26.55 17.97
N TRP A 186 13.82 -27.08 16.89
CA TRP A 186 14.19 -28.48 16.77
C TRP A 186 15.53 -28.79 17.44
N ARG A 187 16.52 -27.90 17.28
CA ARG A 187 17.89 -28.12 17.78
C ARG A 187 18.03 -27.77 19.25
N ASP A 188 17.60 -26.57 19.63
CA ASP A 188 17.80 -26.06 21.00
C ASP A 188 16.62 -26.38 21.94
N ARG A 189 15.49 -26.87 21.40
CA ARG A 189 14.30 -27.29 22.15
C ARG A 189 13.84 -26.25 23.17
N VAL A 190 13.95 -24.96 22.82
CA VAL A 190 13.69 -23.82 23.70
C VAL A 190 12.28 -23.85 24.30
N TRP A 191 11.34 -24.45 23.57
CA TRP A 191 9.97 -24.68 24.03
C TRP A 191 9.83 -25.52 25.30
N LYS A 192 10.80 -26.36 25.67
CA LYS A 192 10.74 -27.16 26.91
C LYS A 192 10.74 -26.28 28.17
N GLY A 193 11.24 -25.05 28.08
CA GLY A 193 11.23 -24.09 29.19
C GLY A 193 9.86 -23.45 29.44
N LEU A 194 8.88 -23.64 28.54
CA LEU A 194 7.52 -23.13 28.71
C LEU A 194 6.68 -24.12 29.52
N ARG A 195 5.93 -23.61 30.50
CA ARG A 195 5.05 -24.42 31.38
C ARG A 195 3.96 -25.19 30.61
N TYR A 196 3.56 -24.68 29.44
CA TYR A 196 2.55 -25.26 28.54
C TYR A 196 2.86 -24.99 27.05
N PRO A 197 3.85 -25.66 26.44
CA PRO A 197 4.40 -25.28 25.14
C PRO A 197 3.38 -25.41 23.99
N GLY A 198 2.63 -26.51 23.93
CA GLY A 198 1.70 -26.78 22.83
C GLY A 198 0.53 -25.81 22.77
N ARG A 199 -0.09 -25.49 23.91
CA ARG A 199 -1.29 -24.63 23.96
C ARG A 199 -0.96 -23.16 23.68
N ILE A 200 0.15 -22.67 24.23
CA ILE A 200 0.59 -21.28 24.06
C ILE A 200 1.03 -21.03 22.62
N ALA A 201 1.79 -21.95 22.02
CA ALA A 201 2.23 -21.81 20.63
C ALA A 201 1.06 -21.80 19.65
N ILE A 202 0.09 -22.72 19.80
CA ILE A 202 -1.11 -22.76 18.93
C ILE A 202 -1.92 -21.46 19.09
N GLY A 203 -2.16 -21.02 20.33
CA GLY A 203 -2.91 -19.79 20.59
C GLY A 203 -2.26 -18.54 19.98
N ALA A 204 -0.94 -18.41 20.11
CA ALA A 204 -0.19 -17.29 19.55
C ALA A 204 -0.17 -17.31 18.02
N ILE A 205 0.07 -18.48 17.40
CA ILE A 205 0.07 -18.63 15.93
C ILE A 205 -1.31 -18.28 15.36
N VAL A 206 -2.38 -18.85 15.90
CA VAL A 206 -3.75 -18.61 15.43
C VAL A 206 -4.13 -17.14 15.58
N SER A 207 -3.78 -16.53 16.73
CA SER A 207 -4.07 -15.11 16.97
C SER A 207 -3.30 -14.20 16.02
N SER A 208 -2.00 -14.43 15.84
CA SER A 208 -1.18 -13.67 14.89
C SER A 208 -1.69 -13.80 13.45
N LEU A 209 -2.09 -15.01 13.05
CA LEU A 209 -2.66 -15.26 11.72
C LEU A 209 -3.98 -14.51 11.53
N LEU A 210 -4.86 -14.53 12.53
CA LEU A 210 -6.13 -13.78 12.52
C LEU A 210 -5.89 -12.28 12.47
N VAL A 211 -4.92 -11.75 13.22
CA VAL A 211 -4.56 -10.33 13.17
C VAL A 211 -4.05 -9.96 11.79
N VAL A 212 -3.14 -10.73 11.20
CA VAL A 212 -2.61 -10.48 9.85
C VAL A 212 -3.70 -10.55 8.79
N ILE A 213 -4.58 -11.55 8.85
CA ILE A 213 -5.70 -11.70 7.91
C ILE A 213 -6.69 -10.54 8.06
N ASN A 214 -7.04 -10.17 9.29
CA ASN A 214 -8.00 -9.10 9.55
C ASN A 214 -7.44 -7.73 9.17
N LEU A 215 -6.14 -7.48 9.41
CA LEU A 215 -5.46 -6.28 8.94
C LEU A 215 -5.36 -6.23 7.42
N GLY A 216 -5.00 -7.36 6.80
CA GLY A 216 -5.02 -7.49 5.35
C GLY A 216 -6.40 -7.15 4.80
N TYR A 217 -7.45 -7.74 5.35
CA TYR A 217 -8.83 -7.44 4.97
C TYR A 217 -9.21 -5.97 5.18
N GLY A 218 -8.90 -5.40 6.34
CA GLY A 218 -9.26 -4.03 6.70
C GLY A 218 -8.48 -2.95 5.95
N LEU A 219 -7.21 -3.20 5.59
CA LEU A 219 -6.36 -2.25 4.87
C LEU A 219 -6.45 -2.42 3.35
N VAL A 220 -6.72 -3.63 2.88
CA VAL A 220 -6.68 -3.97 1.45
C VAL A 220 -8.08 -4.06 0.85
N TYR A 221 -9.05 -4.64 1.55
CA TYR A 221 -10.33 -5.03 0.93
C TYR A 221 -11.50 -4.10 1.31
N ALA A 222 -11.80 -3.94 2.60
CA ALA A 222 -12.90 -3.07 3.05
C ALA A 222 -12.87 -1.64 2.46
N PRO A 223 -11.68 -1.02 2.30
CA PRO A 223 -11.59 0.33 1.77
C PRO A 223 -11.83 0.40 0.24
N SER A 224 -11.68 -0.71 -0.48
CA SER A 224 -11.81 -0.82 -1.94
C SER A 224 -13.25 -0.84 -2.46
N VAL A 225 -14.23 -1.12 -1.61
CA VAL A 225 -15.62 -1.38 -2.06
C VAL A 225 -16.49 -0.11 -2.09
N ALA A 226 -16.12 0.95 -1.37
CA ALA A 226 -16.90 2.19 -1.33
C ALA A 226 -16.53 3.12 -2.49
N GLN A 227 -17.40 3.21 -3.50
CA GLN A 227 -17.25 4.16 -4.60
C GLN A 227 -17.53 5.61 -4.15
N PRO A 228 -16.84 6.61 -4.72
CA PRO A 228 -17.17 8.01 -4.45
C PRO A 228 -18.58 8.33 -4.97
N LEU A 229 -19.33 9.11 -4.20
CA LEU A 229 -20.66 9.56 -4.59
C LEU A 229 -20.59 11.00 -5.08
N VAL A 230 -20.47 11.16 -6.39
CA VAL A 230 -20.40 12.46 -7.05
C VAL A 230 -21.59 12.59 -7.99
N GLN A 231 -22.28 13.72 -7.92
CA GLN A 231 -23.41 14.04 -8.77
C GLN A 231 -23.00 15.14 -9.73
N SER A 232 -23.24 14.93 -11.03
CA SER A 232 -23.03 15.94 -12.06
C SER A 232 -24.36 16.22 -12.73
N THR A 233 -24.75 17.48 -12.84
CA THR A 233 -25.99 17.91 -13.47
C THR A 233 -25.72 19.01 -14.50
N ALA A 234 -26.61 19.10 -15.47
CA ALA A 234 -26.60 20.15 -16.48
C ALA A 234 -28.02 20.72 -16.60
N GLU A 235 -28.13 22.03 -16.69
CA GLU A 235 -29.40 22.73 -16.79
C GLU A 235 -29.34 23.78 -17.89
N PHE A 236 -30.38 23.86 -18.71
CA PHE A 236 -30.51 24.94 -19.68
C PHE A 236 -30.86 26.23 -18.95
N GLY A 237 -30.00 27.23 -19.12
CA GLY A 237 -30.30 28.59 -18.75
C GLY A 237 -31.24 29.25 -19.76
N THR A 238 -31.37 30.55 -19.61
CA THR A 238 -32.19 31.36 -20.49
C THR A 238 -31.47 31.61 -21.82
N PRO A 239 -32.02 31.19 -22.97
CA PRO A 239 -31.42 31.47 -24.27
C PRO A 239 -31.71 32.91 -24.70
N SER A 240 -30.80 33.52 -25.45
CA SER A 240 -30.94 34.87 -25.98
C SER A 240 -30.62 34.94 -27.47
N LEU A 241 -31.27 35.84 -28.19
CA LEU A 241 -30.94 36.18 -29.58
C LEU A 241 -30.20 37.51 -29.63
N ASP A 242 -29.24 37.61 -30.54
CA ASP A 242 -28.59 38.87 -30.85
C ASP A 242 -29.30 39.64 -31.99
N LYS A 243 -28.68 40.72 -32.45
CA LYS A 243 -29.18 41.51 -33.57
C LYS A 243 -29.06 40.79 -34.90
N SER A 244 -28.05 39.94 -35.09
CA SER A 244 -27.83 39.18 -36.32
C SER A 244 -28.77 37.98 -36.49
N GLY A 245 -29.43 37.57 -35.40
CA GLY A 245 -30.31 36.40 -35.35
C GLY A 245 -29.60 35.12 -34.90
N GLU A 246 -28.37 35.22 -34.39
CA GLU A 246 -27.64 34.13 -33.75
C GLU A 246 -28.20 33.87 -32.34
N MET A 247 -28.27 32.59 -31.97
CA MET A 247 -28.74 32.19 -30.65
C MET A 247 -27.56 31.87 -29.74
N TYR A 248 -27.55 32.51 -28.58
CA TYR A 248 -26.68 32.18 -27.45
C TYR A 248 -27.45 31.34 -26.44
N LEU A 249 -27.02 30.10 -26.27
CA LEU A 249 -27.59 29.14 -25.33
C LEU A 249 -26.70 29.05 -24.10
N ARG A 250 -27.18 29.59 -22.98
CA ARG A 250 -26.53 29.42 -21.68
C ARG A 250 -26.87 28.06 -21.09
N VAL A 251 -25.86 27.38 -20.57
CA VAL A 251 -25.99 26.09 -19.90
C VAL A 251 -25.24 26.18 -18.59
N ARG A 252 -25.93 25.87 -17.50
CA ARG A 252 -25.33 25.78 -16.17
C ARG A 252 -24.93 24.33 -15.91
N LEU A 253 -23.64 24.11 -15.72
CA LEU A 253 -23.07 22.81 -15.35
C LEU A 253 -22.81 22.83 -13.85
N HIS A 254 -23.17 21.76 -13.15
CA HIS A 254 -23.05 21.67 -11.69
C HIS A 254 -22.50 20.30 -11.29
N ILE A 255 -21.58 20.27 -10.34
CA ILE A 255 -21.05 19.05 -9.75
C ILE A 255 -21.04 19.18 -8.24
N LYS A 256 -21.35 18.07 -7.57
CA LYS A 256 -21.39 17.99 -6.12
C LYS A 256 -20.75 16.69 -5.65
N ASN A 257 -19.86 16.78 -4.67
CA ASN A 257 -19.44 15.61 -3.91
C ASN A 257 -20.48 15.32 -2.82
N ALA A 258 -21.43 14.45 -3.10
CA ALA A 258 -22.45 14.02 -2.15
C ALA A 258 -21.97 12.88 -1.22
N GLY A 259 -20.73 12.42 -1.40
CA GLY A 259 -20.10 11.38 -0.58
C GLY A 259 -19.52 11.90 0.73
N GLN A 260 -18.87 10.99 1.48
CA GLN A 260 -18.23 11.28 2.77
C GLN A 260 -16.72 11.47 2.67
N VAL A 261 -16.12 11.23 1.49
CA VAL A 261 -14.67 11.29 1.28
C VAL A 261 -14.33 12.32 0.21
N PRO A 262 -13.21 13.06 0.37
CA PRO A 262 -12.75 13.96 -0.67
C PRO A 262 -12.30 13.19 -1.91
N VAL A 263 -12.46 13.79 -3.08
CA VAL A 263 -12.02 13.22 -4.36
C VAL A 263 -11.15 14.21 -5.13
N TYR A 264 -10.23 13.71 -5.94
CA TYR A 264 -9.60 14.47 -7.01
C TYR A 264 -10.45 14.33 -8.27
N VAL A 265 -10.73 15.45 -8.94
CA VAL A 265 -11.29 15.46 -10.29
C VAL A 265 -10.13 15.29 -11.26
N LEU A 266 -9.99 14.12 -11.86
CA LEU A 266 -8.89 13.82 -12.78
C LEU A 266 -9.08 14.49 -14.14
N GLY A 267 -10.31 14.59 -14.58
CA GLY A 267 -10.66 15.26 -15.82
C GLY A 267 -12.17 15.31 -15.96
N SER A 268 -12.64 16.29 -16.71
CA SER A 268 -14.07 16.50 -16.91
C SER A 268 -14.33 17.03 -18.31
N ILE A 269 -15.49 16.71 -18.85
CA ILE A 269 -15.86 17.12 -20.20
C ILE A 269 -17.37 17.30 -20.28
N TYR A 270 -17.80 18.30 -21.04
CA TYR A 270 -19.19 18.48 -21.41
C TYR A 270 -19.35 18.51 -22.93
N TRP A 271 -20.54 18.15 -23.39
CA TRP A 271 -20.95 18.31 -24.78
C TRP A 271 -22.32 18.96 -24.85
N ILE A 272 -22.41 20.03 -25.64
CA ILE A 272 -23.67 20.60 -26.10
C ILE A 272 -23.87 20.10 -27.52
N LYS A 273 -24.92 19.31 -27.71
CA LYS A 273 -25.23 18.60 -28.96
C LYS A 273 -26.59 19.02 -29.49
N VAL A 274 -26.76 18.97 -30.80
CA VAL A 274 -28.05 19.22 -31.45
C VAL A 274 -28.48 18.03 -32.29
N ARG A 275 -29.77 17.72 -32.25
CA ARG A 275 -30.42 16.72 -33.10
C ARG A 275 -31.02 17.40 -34.32
N ILE A 276 -30.83 16.81 -35.50
CA ILE A 276 -31.33 17.35 -36.77
C ILE A 276 -32.53 16.50 -37.21
N ALA A 277 -33.70 17.12 -37.40
CA ALA A 277 -34.99 16.45 -37.61
C ALA A 277 -35.09 15.59 -38.88
N LYS A 278 -34.13 15.70 -39.82
CA LYS A 278 -34.08 14.93 -41.07
C LYS A 278 -32.79 14.12 -41.23
N ASP A 279 -32.03 13.94 -40.15
CA ASP A 279 -30.86 13.09 -40.20
C ASP A 279 -31.32 11.61 -40.25
N PRO A 280 -31.05 10.87 -41.34
CA PRO A 280 -31.45 9.47 -41.45
C PRO A 280 -30.81 8.57 -40.40
N LYS A 281 -29.79 9.05 -39.68
CA LYS A 281 -29.10 8.30 -38.62
C LYS A 281 -29.53 8.68 -37.20
N ASP A 282 -30.41 9.67 -37.06
CA ASP A 282 -30.80 10.24 -35.75
C ASP A 282 -29.58 10.64 -34.89
N GLU A 283 -28.51 11.13 -35.55
CA GLU A 283 -27.24 11.43 -34.90
C GLU A 283 -27.26 12.83 -34.27
N TYR A 284 -26.68 12.91 -33.07
CA TYR A 284 -26.43 14.17 -32.39
C TYR A 284 -25.11 14.77 -32.88
N ARG A 285 -25.16 16.01 -33.40
CA ARG A 285 -23.96 16.77 -33.75
C ARG A 285 -23.50 17.61 -32.58
N VAL A 286 -22.23 17.49 -32.20
CA VAL A 286 -21.63 18.37 -31.18
C VAL A 286 -21.51 19.79 -31.73
N ILE A 287 -22.10 20.76 -31.02
CA ILE A 287 -21.95 22.20 -31.29
C ILE A 287 -20.76 22.73 -30.51
N LYS A 288 -20.72 22.44 -29.21
CA LYS A 288 -19.68 22.94 -28.30
C LYS A 288 -19.30 21.87 -27.28
N PRO A 289 -18.05 21.36 -27.34
CA PRO A 289 -17.44 20.65 -26.25
C PRO A 289 -16.59 21.58 -25.38
N GLY A 290 -16.25 21.14 -24.17
CA GLY A 290 -15.26 21.82 -23.34
C GLY A 290 -14.95 21.05 -22.07
N GLU A 291 -13.93 21.52 -21.33
CA GLU A 291 -13.66 21.05 -19.98
C GLU A 291 -14.62 21.74 -18.99
N PHE A 292 -15.09 20.97 -18.01
CA PHE A 292 -16.08 21.47 -17.06
C PHE A 292 -15.41 22.05 -15.81
N ILE A 293 -14.41 21.37 -15.28
CA ILE A 293 -13.68 21.70 -14.06
C ILE A 293 -12.23 21.94 -14.42
N GLU A 294 -11.81 23.20 -14.32
CA GLU A 294 -10.43 23.63 -14.57
C GLU A 294 -9.82 24.19 -13.27
N PRO A 295 -8.53 23.89 -12.98
CA PRO A 295 -7.68 22.92 -13.66
C PRO A 295 -8.01 21.45 -13.26
N PRO A 296 -7.63 20.46 -14.10
CA PRO A 296 -7.72 19.05 -13.73
C PRO A 296 -6.79 18.75 -12.54
N GLY A 297 -7.25 17.94 -11.60
CA GLY A 297 -6.60 17.68 -10.32
C GLY A 297 -7.27 18.35 -9.13
N ARG A 298 -8.23 19.25 -9.37
CA ARG A 298 -8.97 19.93 -8.31
C ARG A 298 -9.54 18.93 -7.31
N THR A 299 -9.35 19.22 -6.02
CA THR A 299 -10.01 18.46 -4.95
C THR A 299 -11.45 18.95 -4.78
N LEU A 300 -12.40 18.03 -4.69
CA LEU A 300 -13.77 18.29 -4.21
C LEU A 300 -13.95 17.66 -2.83
N VAL A 301 -14.08 18.48 -1.78
CA VAL A 301 -14.33 17.99 -0.42
C VAL A 301 -15.80 17.55 -0.25
N PRO A 302 -16.13 16.69 0.74
CA PRO A 302 -17.51 16.29 1.01
C PRO A 302 -18.45 17.49 1.16
N GLY A 303 -19.55 17.49 0.41
CA GLY A 303 -20.53 18.57 0.37
C GLY A 303 -20.13 19.77 -0.51
N GLU A 304 -18.91 19.83 -1.04
CA GLU A 304 -18.50 20.91 -1.96
C GLU A 304 -19.28 20.80 -3.27
N GLU A 305 -19.66 21.97 -3.76
CA GLU A 305 -20.36 22.18 -5.01
C GLU A 305 -19.52 23.09 -5.90
N TYR A 306 -19.45 22.76 -7.19
CA TYR A 306 -18.84 23.59 -8.21
C TYR A 306 -19.82 23.79 -9.36
N SER A 307 -19.88 25.00 -9.89
CA SER A 307 -20.77 25.34 -11.00
C SER A 307 -20.14 26.34 -11.93
N ILE A 308 -20.38 26.16 -13.23
CA ILE A 308 -19.96 27.09 -14.26
C ILE A 308 -21.10 27.29 -15.26
N ASP A 309 -21.19 28.51 -15.79
CA ASP A 309 -22.07 28.82 -16.90
C ASP A 309 -21.26 28.82 -18.20
N VAL A 310 -21.68 27.98 -19.14
CA VAL A 310 -21.10 27.93 -20.48
C VAL A 310 -22.11 28.46 -21.48
N VAL A 311 -21.63 29.18 -22.49
CA VAL A 311 -22.47 29.72 -23.56
C VAL A 311 -22.11 29.03 -24.86
N ALA A 312 -23.07 28.40 -25.51
CA ALA A 312 -22.95 27.87 -26.86
C ALA A 312 -23.60 28.82 -27.86
N GLU A 313 -22.95 29.01 -29.00
CA GLU A 313 -23.45 29.82 -30.10
C GLU A 313 -24.01 28.90 -31.18
N ILE A 314 -25.26 29.15 -31.58
CA ILE A 314 -25.95 28.43 -32.65
C ILE A 314 -26.14 29.42 -33.80
N LEU A 315 -25.34 29.24 -34.84
CA LEU A 315 -25.37 30.05 -36.04
C LEU A 315 -26.61 29.73 -36.88
N HIS A 316 -27.32 30.77 -37.32
CA HIS A 316 -28.51 30.67 -38.17
C HIS A 316 -29.57 29.65 -37.64
N PRO A 317 -30.06 29.83 -36.39
CA PRO A 317 -30.98 28.90 -35.75
C PRO A 317 -32.26 28.65 -36.55
N ASP A 318 -32.73 29.65 -37.33
CA ASP A 318 -33.94 29.56 -38.15
C ASP A 318 -33.77 28.77 -39.45
N LYS A 319 -32.53 28.58 -39.93
CA LYS A 319 -32.24 27.88 -41.19
C LYS A 319 -31.99 26.39 -41.00
N LEU A 320 -31.71 25.98 -39.77
CA LEU A 320 -31.36 24.61 -39.43
C LEU A 320 -32.60 23.89 -38.89
N ASN A 321 -32.94 22.74 -39.46
CA ASN A 321 -34.04 21.89 -38.98
C ASN A 321 -33.63 21.15 -37.69
N HIS A 322 -33.34 21.91 -36.64
CA HIS A 322 -32.98 21.39 -35.33
C HIS A 322 -34.22 20.94 -34.58
N GLU A 323 -34.16 19.75 -33.99
CA GLU A 323 -35.29 19.17 -33.26
C GLU A 323 -35.14 19.37 -31.76
N ALA A 324 -33.96 19.06 -31.22
CA ALA A 324 -33.66 19.13 -29.80
C ALA A 324 -32.20 19.52 -29.57
N VAL A 325 -31.95 20.18 -28.43
CA VAL A 325 -30.60 20.39 -27.92
C VAL A 325 -30.42 19.53 -26.68
N ARG A 326 -29.27 18.86 -26.59
CA ARG A 326 -28.89 18.00 -25.48
C ARG A 326 -27.57 18.45 -24.87
N VAL A 327 -27.51 18.47 -23.54
CA VAL A 327 -26.28 18.64 -22.78
C VAL A 327 -25.94 17.35 -22.05
N GLU A 328 -24.69 16.93 -22.15
CA GLU A 328 -24.13 15.80 -21.43
C GLU A 328 -22.86 16.23 -20.71
N THR A 329 -22.63 15.68 -19.51
CA THR A 329 -21.36 15.84 -18.78
C THR A 329 -20.79 14.48 -18.40
N GLN A 330 -19.46 14.40 -18.38
CA GLN A 330 -18.71 13.27 -17.87
C GLN A 330 -17.57 13.78 -16.99
N THR A 331 -17.27 13.05 -15.93
CA THR A 331 -16.17 13.40 -15.02
C THR A 331 -15.55 12.14 -14.47
N TYR A 332 -14.22 12.08 -14.48
CA TYR A 332 -13.48 11.05 -13.76
C TYR A 332 -13.02 11.59 -12.43
N VAL A 333 -13.36 10.87 -11.37
CA VAL A 333 -12.96 11.21 -10.01
C VAL A 333 -12.22 10.05 -9.37
N ILE A 334 -11.27 10.34 -8.49
CA ILE A 334 -10.55 9.31 -7.74
C ILE A 334 -10.47 9.73 -6.27
N ARG A 335 -10.53 8.77 -5.36
CA ARG A 335 -10.60 9.09 -3.93
C ARG A 335 -9.28 9.64 -3.40
N LYS A 336 -9.35 10.81 -2.76
CA LYS A 336 -8.19 11.48 -2.15
C LYS A 336 -7.72 10.82 -0.86
N ASP A 337 -8.56 10.04 -0.18
CA ASP A 337 -8.15 9.27 1.01
C ASP A 337 -7.42 7.96 0.67
N ARG A 338 -7.34 7.60 -0.62
CA ARG A 338 -6.69 6.37 -1.11
C ARG A 338 -5.30 6.60 -1.68
N LEU A 339 -5.07 7.78 -2.21
CA LEU A 339 -3.80 8.14 -2.83
C LEU A 339 -3.48 9.62 -2.65
N THR A 340 -2.21 9.95 -2.81
CA THR A 340 -1.76 11.31 -3.10
C THR A 340 -1.28 11.41 -4.53
N MET A 341 -1.58 12.53 -5.18
CA MET A 341 -1.04 12.92 -6.48
C MET A 341 0.15 13.87 -6.26
N THR A 342 1.09 13.90 -7.19
CA THR A 342 2.17 14.89 -7.16
C THR A 342 1.59 16.28 -7.44
N ALA A 343 2.17 17.31 -6.82
CA ALA A 343 1.63 18.67 -6.84
C ALA A 343 1.61 19.32 -8.24
N ASP A 344 2.25 18.70 -9.23
CA ASP A 344 2.43 19.17 -10.59
C ASP A 344 1.38 18.64 -11.57
N TYR A 345 0.35 17.91 -11.13
CA TYR A 345 -0.63 17.33 -12.04
C TYR A 345 -1.32 18.38 -12.93
N GLU A 346 -1.72 19.51 -12.35
CA GLU A 346 -2.32 20.64 -13.09
C GLU A 346 -1.38 21.18 -14.17
N ALA A 347 -0.08 21.18 -13.91
CA ALA A 347 0.97 21.64 -14.83
C ALA A 347 1.55 20.52 -15.71
N SER A 348 1.01 19.31 -15.64
CA SER A 348 1.52 18.13 -16.36
C SER A 348 1.01 18.02 -17.80
N GLU A 349 0.23 19.02 -18.25
CA GLU A 349 -0.35 19.08 -19.58
C GLU A 349 0.73 18.98 -20.67
N LYS A 350 0.64 17.97 -21.52
CA LYS A 350 1.50 17.83 -22.69
C LYS A 350 0.74 17.33 -23.90
N GLY A 351 0.90 18.04 -25.03
CA GLY A 351 0.48 17.56 -26.33
C GLY A 351 1.40 16.46 -26.86
N ARG A 352 0.91 15.61 -27.77
CA ARG A 352 1.71 14.50 -28.30
C ARG A 352 3.02 14.94 -28.95
N GLU A 353 3.04 16.06 -29.67
CA GLU A 353 4.27 16.54 -30.33
C GLU A 353 5.38 16.90 -29.33
N GLU A 354 5.01 17.46 -28.18
CA GLU A 354 5.95 17.68 -27.07
C GLU A 354 6.43 16.34 -26.49
N LEU A 355 5.51 15.40 -26.27
CA LEU A 355 5.84 14.06 -25.79
C LEU A 355 6.77 13.30 -26.74
N LYS A 356 6.62 13.45 -28.06
CA LYS A 356 7.52 12.88 -29.07
C LYS A 356 8.92 13.47 -28.95
N LYS A 357 9.05 14.80 -28.78
CA LYS A 357 10.34 15.47 -28.56
C LYS A 357 11.05 14.95 -27.30
N GLU A 358 10.30 14.61 -26.27
CA GLU A 358 10.82 14.01 -25.03
C GLU A 358 11.03 12.49 -25.10
N GLY A 359 10.62 11.83 -26.19
CA GLY A 359 10.64 10.37 -26.30
C GLY A 359 9.67 9.65 -25.34
N LYS A 360 8.63 10.35 -24.87
CA LYS A 360 7.62 9.86 -23.90
C LYS A 360 6.22 9.64 -24.50
N ASP A 361 6.08 9.73 -25.82
CA ASP A 361 4.80 9.55 -26.53
C ASP A 361 4.23 8.13 -26.40
N LYS A 362 5.07 7.17 -26.01
CA LYS A 362 4.70 5.76 -25.77
C LYS A 362 4.79 5.34 -24.31
N ASP A 363 4.92 6.27 -23.36
CA ASP A 363 5.02 5.96 -21.92
C ASP A 363 4.00 6.76 -21.07
N PRO A 364 2.78 6.21 -20.82
CA PRO A 364 2.24 4.99 -21.40
C PRO A 364 1.79 5.22 -22.85
N PRO A 365 1.57 4.14 -23.63
CA PRO A 365 0.93 4.23 -24.93
C PRO A 365 -0.45 4.89 -24.80
N GLY A 366 -0.73 5.88 -25.65
CA GLY A 366 -1.97 6.63 -25.65
C GLY A 366 -2.93 6.25 -26.80
N PRO A 367 -4.10 6.91 -26.86
CA PRO A 367 -5.07 6.78 -27.94
C PRO A 367 -4.53 7.33 -29.27
N ALA A 368 -5.35 7.27 -30.32
CA ALA A 368 -5.06 7.89 -31.61
C ALA A 368 -5.01 9.42 -31.52
N ASP A 369 -4.25 10.04 -32.42
CA ASP A 369 -4.11 11.51 -32.50
C ASP A 369 -5.37 12.22 -33.00
N PRO A 370 -5.52 13.50 -32.63
CA PRO A 370 -4.72 14.29 -31.68
C PRO A 370 -5.24 14.20 -30.22
N TYR A 371 -4.34 14.28 -29.24
CA TYR A 371 -4.70 14.32 -27.82
C TYR A 371 -3.77 15.22 -26.98
N ILE A 372 -4.30 15.66 -25.83
CA ILE A 372 -3.56 16.25 -24.71
C ILE A 372 -3.49 15.22 -23.58
N ARG A 373 -2.35 15.14 -22.89
CA ARG A 373 -2.13 14.19 -21.79
C ARG A 373 -1.81 14.93 -20.50
N TYR A 374 -2.49 14.55 -19.43
CA TYR A 374 -2.13 14.87 -18.04
C TYR A 374 -1.59 13.62 -17.35
N GLN A 375 -0.57 13.77 -16.53
CA GLN A 375 0.08 12.64 -15.88
C GLN A 375 0.65 13.02 -14.51
N SER A 376 0.33 12.24 -13.49
CA SER A 376 0.88 12.39 -12.13
C SER A 376 1.38 11.06 -11.62
N GLY A 377 2.48 11.08 -10.88
CA GLY A 377 2.80 9.98 -9.99
C GLY A 377 1.74 9.87 -8.90
N ILE A 378 1.38 8.66 -8.50
CA ILE A 378 0.51 8.45 -7.34
C ILE A 378 1.23 7.62 -6.29
N SER A 379 1.01 7.97 -5.03
CA SER A 379 1.41 7.13 -3.90
C SER A 379 0.17 6.69 -3.14
N SER A 380 0.17 5.42 -2.70
CA SER A 380 -0.91 4.85 -1.91
C SER A 380 -1.01 5.53 -0.53
N SER A 381 -2.18 5.41 0.08
CA SER A 381 -2.49 5.92 1.43
C SER A 381 -1.57 5.46 2.57
N THR A 382 -0.76 4.43 2.34
CA THR A 382 0.24 3.90 3.30
C THR A 382 1.52 3.50 2.58
N GLN A 383 2.65 3.68 3.25
CA GLN A 383 3.95 3.16 2.92
C GLN A 383 3.96 1.63 2.80
N LEU A 384 3.22 0.90 3.64
CA LEU A 384 3.05 -0.54 3.50
C LEU A 384 2.55 -0.93 2.09
N LEU A 385 1.54 -0.21 1.59
CA LEU A 385 1.02 -0.39 0.24
C LEU A 385 2.03 0.08 -0.82
N ASN A 386 2.73 1.19 -0.60
CA ASN A 386 3.77 1.66 -1.55
C ASN A 386 4.90 0.65 -1.74
N VAL A 387 5.30 -0.05 -0.67
CA VAL A 387 6.36 -1.07 -0.71
C VAL A 387 5.89 -2.35 -1.42
N THR A 388 4.61 -2.72 -1.26
CA THR A 388 4.06 -3.97 -1.81
C THR A 388 3.46 -3.83 -3.22
N ARG A 389 2.81 -2.70 -3.52
CA ARG A 389 2.19 -2.42 -4.83
C ARG A 389 3.13 -1.70 -5.79
N GLY A 390 4.05 -0.92 -5.26
CA GLY A 390 4.94 -0.09 -6.06
C GLY A 390 4.47 1.32 -6.31
N TRP A 391 5.21 1.99 -7.18
CA TRP A 391 4.91 3.35 -7.62
C TRP A 391 4.04 3.27 -8.86
N GLU A 392 2.87 3.86 -8.78
CA GLU A 392 1.91 3.91 -9.87
C GLU A 392 1.77 5.35 -10.37
N ARG A 393 0.98 5.52 -11.43
CA ARG A 393 0.67 6.81 -12.01
C ARG A 393 -0.78 6.83 -12.46
N VAL A 394 -1.34 8.03 -12.47
CA VAL A 394 -2.60 8.30 -13.16
C VAL A 394 -2.28 9.06 -14.43
N THR A 395 -2.88 8.63 -15.55
CA THR A 395 -2.75 9.29 -16.84
C THR A 395 -4.14 9.57 -17.39
N VAL A 396 -4.35 10.79 -17.85
CA VAL A 396 -5.60 11.22 -18.47
C VAL A 396 -5.30 11.72 -19.87
N TRP A 397 -6.06 11.24 -20.85
CA TRP A 397 -5.97 11.69 -22.23
C TRP A 397 -7.26 12.38 -22.62
N TRP A 398 -7.12 13.63 -23.04
CA TRP A 398 -8.19 14.37 -23.69
C TRP A 398 -8.01 14.26 -25.19
N VAL A 399 -8.87 13.48 -25.85
CA VAL A 399 -8.73 13.11 -27.25
C VAL A 399 -9.67 13.96 -28.09
N TYR A 400 -9.12 14.70 -29.05
CA TYR A 400 -9.91 15.49 -29.99
C TYR A 400 -10.17 14.67 -31.25
N ALA A 401 -11.00 13.63 -31.14
CA ALA A 401 -11.43 12.85 -32.28
C ALA A 401 -12.36 13.67 -33.19
N LYS A 402 -12.39 13.35 -34.49
CA LYS A 402 -13.30 13.99 -35.45
C LYS A 402 -14.76 13.69 -35.05
N GLY A 403 -15.45 14.69 -34.50
CA GLY A 403 -16.89 14.65 -34.22
C GLY A 403 -17.25 14.92 -32.76
N ALA A 404 -16.59 14.24 -31.82
CA ALA A 404 -16.78 14.46 -30.39
C ALA A 404 -15.47 14.19 -29.65
N PRO A 405 -14.95 15.15 -28.86
CA PRO A 405 -13.83 14.87 -27.99
C PRO A 405 -14.22 13.85 -26.92
N ASP A 406 -13.26 13.07 -26.45
CA ASP A 406 -13.47 12.01 -25.47
C ASP A 406 -12.39 12.05 -24.38
N LEU A 407 -12.68 11.46 -23.24
CA LEU A 407 -11.79 11.47 -22.08
C LEU A 407 -11.47 10.04 -21.65
N PHE A 408 -10.19 9.71 -21.60
CA PHE A 408 -9.73 8.40 -21.14
C PHE A 408 -8.86 8.56 -19.90
N VAL A 409 -9.04 7.65 -18.93
CA VAL A 409 -8.23 7.59 -17.72
C VAL A 409 -7.65 6.21 -17.57
N ASP A 410 -6.39 6.16 -17.19
CA ASP A 410 -5.67 4.94 -16.85
C ASP A 410 -4.93 5.14 -15.54
N VAL A 411 -5.07 4.16 -14.64
CA VAL A 411 -4.23 4.04 -13.46
C VAL A 411 -3.37 2.82 -13.68
N SER A 412 -2.10 3.07 -13.95
CA SER A 412 -1.15 2.02 -14.31
C SER A 412 0.16 2.17 -13.58
N ARG A 413 0.94 1.11 -13.67
CA ARG A 413 2.26 1.05 -13.10
C ARG A 413 3.24 1.92 -13.88
N ARG A 414 4.20 2.53 -13.17
CA ARG A 414 5.25 3.30 -13.82
C ARG A 414 6.12 2.38 -14.69
N GLY A 415 6.29 2.74 -15.97
CA GLY A 415 7.09 1.97 -16.94
C GLY A 415 6.41 0.73 -17.53
N GLU A 416 5.15 0.46 -17.18
CA GLU A 416 4.39 -0.63 -17.78
C GLU A 416 4.04 -0.31 -19.24
N LYS A 417 4.46 -1.19 -20.15
CA LYS A 417 4.18 -1.10 -21.59
C LYS A 417 2.98 -1.99 -21.95
N LYS A 418 1.78 -1.52 -21.64
CA LYS A 418 0.53 -2.16 -22.09
C LYS A 418 0.05 -1.50 -23.37
N ILE A 419 -0.62 -2.26 -24.24
CA ILE A 419 -1.38 -1.70 -25.37
C ILE A 419 -2.44 -0.77 -24.78
N PHE A 420 -2.63 0.40 -25.38
CA PHE A 420 -3.66 1.34 -24.93
C PHE A 420 -5.03 0.67 -25.00
N LYS A 421 -5.53 0.31 -23.83
CA LYS A 421 -6.88 -0.18 -23.59
C LYS A 421 -7.26 0.34 -22.21
N PRO A 422 -8.06 1.42 -22.14
CA PRO A 422 -8.43 1.99 -20.85
C PRO A 422 -9.12 0.90 -20.02
N ASP A 423 -8.48 0.54 -18.91
CA ASP A 423 -8.98 -0.43 -17.94
C ASP A 423 -9.19 0.30 -16.62
N LEU A 424 -10.42 0.70 -16.39
CA LEU A 424 -10.80 1.41 -15.16
C LEU A 424 -10.76 0.48 -13.95
N LYS A 425 -10.83 -0.84 -14.15
CA LYS A 425 -11.02 -1.80 -13.06
C LYS A 425 -9.91 -1.76 -12.02
N HIS A 426 -8.64 -1.61 -12.44
CA HIS A 426 -7.53 -1.46 -11.50
C HIS A 426 -7.66 -0.18 -10.67
N GLY A 427 -8.04 0.93 -11.31
CA GLY A 427 -8.29 2.19 -10.61
C GLY A 427 -9.50 2.12 -9.67
N GLU A 428 -10.57 1.48 -10.11
CA GLU A 428 -11.82 1.28 -9.36
C GLU A 428 -11.55 0.44 -8.11
N ASP A 429 -10.98 -0.75 -8.28
CA ASP A 429 -10.73 -1.72 -7.22
C ASP A 429 -9.76 -1.18 -6.17
N TRP A 430 -8.74 -0.40 -6.54
CA TRP A 430 -7.68 -0.02 -5.60
C TRP A 430 -7.76 1.40 -5.07
N TYR A 431 -8.31 2.31 -5.87
CA TYR A 431 -8.30 3.74 -5.58
C TYR A 431 -9.67 4.38 -5.59
N GLY A 432 -10.73 3.62 -5.86
CA GLY A 432 -12.07 4.15 -6.02
C GLY A 432 -12.13 5.18 -7.14
N LEU A 433 -11.41 4.93 -8.24
CA LEU A 433 -11.66 5.63 -9.50
C LEU A 433 -13.13 5.42 -9.85
N ALA A 434 -13.82 6.47 -10.27
CA ALA A 434 -15.19 6.38 -10.74
C ALA A 434 -15.39 7.24 -11.97
N PHE A 435 -16.13 6.68 -12.91
CA PHE A 435 -16.65 7.41 -14.05
C PHE A 435 -18.05 7.93 -13.71
N VAL A 436 -18.17 9.24 -13.58
CA VAL A 436 -19.40 9.94 -13.22
C VAL A 436 -20.02 10.48 -14.50
N ARG A 437 -21.09 9.83 -14.96
CA ARG A 437 -21.92 10.36 -16.04
C ARG A 437 -22.97 11.28 -15.42
N GLY A 438 -22.96 12.56 -15.80
CA GLY A 438 -23.95 13.50 -15.29
C GLY A 438 -25.32 13.35 -15.92
N SER A 439 -26.29 14.10 -15.40
CA SER A 439 -27.64 14.14 -15.94
C SER A 439 -27.62 14.60 -17.40
N ILE A 440 -28.45 13.97 -18.21
CA ILE A 440 -28.70 14.40 -19.59
C ILE A 440 -29.85 15.41 -19.53
N ALA A 441 -29.59 16.65 -19.90
CA ALA A 441 -30.64 17.65 -20.11
C ALA A 441 -30.93 17.73 -21.61
N GLU A 442 -32.19 17.56 -21.98
CA GLU A 442 -32.65 17.68 -23.35
C GLU A 442 -33.85 18.62 -23.40
N THR A 443 -33.86 19.54 -24.36
CA THR A 443 -34.97 20.48 -24.55
C THR A 443 -35.27 20.62 -26.04
N PRO A 444 -36.56 20.57 -26.45
CA PRO A 444 -36.95 20.82 -27.83
C PRO A 444 -36.41 22.16 -28.32
N PHE A 445 -35.80 22.17 -29.49
CA PHE A 445 -35.20 23.38 -30.05
C PHE A 445 -36.23 24.49 -30.24
N ALA A 446 -37.45 24.13 -30.65
CA ALA A 446 -38.57 25.06 -30.79
C ALA A 446 -38.92 25.79 -29.48
N GLU A 447 -38.78 25.12 -28.33
CA GLU A 447 -39.02 25.74 -27.03
C GLU A 447 -37.92 26.76 -26.68
N LEU A 448 -36.65 26.39 -26.90
CA LEU A 448 -35.51 27.30 -26.72
C LEU A 448 -35.64 28.52 -27.64
N MET A 449 -36.09 28.31 -28.87
CA MET A 449 -36.30 29.37 -29.83
C MET A 449 -37.38 30.35 -29.39
N ARG A 450 -38.54 29.83 -28.94
CA ARG A 450 -39.62 30.67 -28.41
C ARG A 450 -39.17 31.49 -27.20
N LYS A 451 -38.39 30.88 -26.29
CA LYS A 451 -37.82 31.58 -25.12
C LYS A 451 -36.86 32.69 -25.54
N ALA A 452 -35.98 32.45 -26.52
CA ALA A 452 -35.01 33.45 -26.97
C ALA A 452 -35.68 34.61 -27.71
N GLN A 453 -36.72 34.35 -28.52
CA GLN A 453 -37.51 35.39 -29.20
C GLN A 453 -38.23 36.31 -28.21
N ALA A 454 -38.77 35.76 -27.12
CA ALA A 454 -39.43 36.55 -26.07
C ALA A 454 -38.47 37.52 -25.35
N GLN A 455 -37.16 37.29 -25.44
CA GLN A 455 -36.13 38.12 -24.81
C GLN A 455 -35.36 39.00 -25.80
N ARG A 456 -35.75 38.98 -27.07
CA ARG A 456 -35.07 39.78 -28.08
C ARG A 456 -35.21 41.27 -27.73
N PRO A 457 -34.11 42.04 -27.68
CA PRO A 457 -34.19 43.48 -27.49
C PRO A 457 -35.07 44.07 -28.59
N LEU A 458 -36.06 44.90 -28.22
CA LEU A 458 -36.80 45.68 -29.19
C LEU A 458 -35.83 46.58 -29.97
N PRO A 459 -36.06 46.78 -31.28
CA PRO A 459 -35.15 47.52 -32.16
C PRO A 459 -34.82 48.94 -31.68
#